data_AF-A0A1M5FTE1-F1
#
_entry.id   AF-A0A1M5FTE1-F1
#
_cell.length_a   1.000
_cell.length_b   1.000
_cell.length_c   1.000
_cell.angle_alpha   90.00
_cell.angle_beta   90.00
_cell.angle_gamma   90.00
#
_symmetry.space_group_name_H-M   'P 1'
#
loop_
_entity.id
_entity.type
_entity.pdbx_description
1 polymer ?
#
loop_
_entity_poly.entity_id
_entity_poly.type
_entity_poly.pdbx_seq_one_letter_code
_entity_poly.pdbx_strand_id
1 'polypeptide(L)'
;MKLNISLYSLDNLKTSFLNHIYLIMKNISQIELPKYNTPNYELIENGIYFDKQDGDLYVFAVTYELEENEDSQYPLEDILDEFYLHVSDFVDEDAFNTSRIVTLELGGDLEDAQKAVQNLIGKRAYNAEDIDEDGSKYIKLVIE
;
A
#
# COMPACT_ATOMS: atom_id res chain seq x y z
N MET A 1 -59.79 -12.71 -14.21
CA MET A 1 -58.64 -11.79 -14.09
C MET A 1 -57.41 -12.66 -13.95
N LYS A 2 -56.53 -12.68 -14.97
CA LYS A 2 -55.35 -13.58 -15.02
C LYS A 2 -54.23 -13.01 -14.15
N LEU A 3 -53.52 -13.91 -13.47
CA LEU A 3 -52.32 -13.64 -12.67
C LEU A 3 -51.22 -12.96 -13.49
N ASN A 4 -50.45 -12.10 -12.81
CA ASN A 4 -49.05 -11.86 -13.12
C ASN A 4 -48.31 -11.48 -11.84
N ILE A 5 -47.84 -12.50 -11.11
CA ILE A 5 -46.72 -12.33 -10.19
C ILE A 5 -45.51 -12.72 -11.02
N SER A 6 -44.77 -11.72 -11.49
CA SER A 6 -43.52 -11.95 -12.21
C SER A 6 -42.54 -12.60 -11.24
N LEU A 7 -42.35 -13.91 -11.41
CA LEU A 7 -41.18 -14.64 -10.93
C LEU A 7 -39.95 -13.88 -11.44
N TYR A 8 -39.33 -13.09 -10.57
CA TYR A 8 -37.97 -12.64 -10.81
C TYR A 8 -37.12 -13.91 -10.92
N SER A 9 -36.65 -14.12 -12.13
CA SER A 9 -35.86 -15.26 -12.54
C SER A 9 -34.69 -15.48 -11.57
N LEU A 10 -34.51 -16.75 -11.20
CA LEU A 10 -33.35 -17.30 -10.48
C LEU A 10 -32.04 -17.25 -11.31
N ASP A 11 -32.01 -16.52 -12.44
CA ASP A 11 -30.83 -16.37 -13.30
C ASP A 11 -29.88 -15.23 -12.87
N ASN A 12 -30.18 -14.49 -11.79
CA ASN A 12 -29.25 -13.50 -11.21
C ASN A 12 -28.19 -14.11 -10.27
N LEU A 13 -28.13 -15.44 -10.14
CA LEU A 13 -27.13 -16.17 -9.32
C LEU A 13 -25.80 -16.41 -10.05
N LYS A 14 -25.50 -15.65 -11.10
CA LYS A 14 -24.27 -15.79 -11.89
C LYS A 14 -23.43 -14.50 -12.04
N THR A 15 -23.55 -13.57 -11.08
CA THR A 15 -22.70 -12.38 -11.08
C THR A 15 -21.70 -12.45 -9.92
N SER A 16 -20.56 -13.06 -10.26
CA SER A 16 -19.21 -12.93 -9.70
C SER A 16 -19.00 -13.02 -8.18
N PHE A 17 -18.32 -14.10 -7.78
CA PHE A 17 -17.32 -14.11 -6.70
C PHE A 17 -16.15 -13.15 -7.03
N LEU A 18 -16.43 -11.85 -7.14
CA LEU A 18 -15.39 -10.84 -7.11
C LEU A 18 -15.26 -10.44 -5.64
N ASN A 19 -14.14 -10.82 -5.04
CA ASN A 19 -13.65 -10.15 -3.84
C ASN A 19 -13.70 -8.65 -4.16
N HIS A 20 -14.50 -7.91 -3.40
CA HIS A 20 -14.60 -6.47 -3.62
C HIS A 20 -13.24 -5.89 -3.22
N ILE A 21 -12.55 -5.29 -4.20
CA ILE A 21 -11.33 -4.53 -3.99
C ILE A 21 -11.78 -3.12 -3.63
N TYR A 22 -11.29 -2.60 -2.52
CA TYR A 22 -11.76 -1.32 -2.00
C TYR A 22 -10.79 -0.18 -2.27
N LEU A 23 -9.48 -0.44 -2.31
CA LEU A 23 -8.44 0.59 -2.40
C LEU A 23 -7.17 0.02 -3.06
N ILE A 24 -6.61 0.69 -4.08
CA ILE A 24 -5.45 0.21 -4.85
C ILE A 24 -4.30 1.23 -4.93
N MET A 25 -3.11 0.77 -4.52
CA MET A 25 -1.79 1.35 -4.81
C MET A 25 -1.07 0.55 -5.91
N LYS A 26 -0.53 1.22 -6.92
CA LYS A 26 0.17 0.60 -8.05
C LYS A 26 1.44 1.37 -8.41
N ASN A 27 2.23 0.80 -9.33
CA ASN A 27 3.48 1.40 -9.81
C ASN A 27 4.43 1.76 -8.66
N ILE A 28 4.40 0.96 -7.58
CA ILE A 28 5.23 1.18 -6.40
C ILE A 28 6.69 1.03 -6.83
N SER A 29 7.46 2.08 -6.67
CA SER A 29 8.84 2.14 -7.11
C SER A 29 9.69 2.90 -6.11
N GLN A 30 10.98 2.57 -6.10
CA GLN A 30 11.94 3.23 -5.23
C GLN A 30 12.53 4.43 -5.94
N ILE A 31 12.76 5.51 -5.20
CA ILE A 31 13.46 6.69 -5.68
C ILE A 31 14.62 7.05 -4.75
N GLU A 32 15.61 7.74 -5.28
CA GLU A 32 16.68 8.32 -4.48
C GLU A 32 16.35 9.78 -4.17
N LEU A 33 16.27 10.13 -2.88
CA LEU A 33 16.04 11.50 -2.46
C LEU A 33 17.34 12.31 -2.47
N PRO A 34 17.31 13.60 -2.85
CA PRO A 34 18.50 14.45 -2.82
C PRO A 34 19.20 14.50 -1.45
N LYS A 35 18.43 14.38 -0.34
CA LYS A 35 18.97 14.41 1.03
C LYS A 35 19.90 13.24 1.36
N TYR A 36 19.78 12.11 0.66
CA TYR A 36 20.66 10.96 0.82
C TYR A 36 22.09 11.21 0.35
N ASN A 37 22.31 12.22 -0.50
CA ASN A 37 23.63 12.62 -0.98
C ASN A 37 24.40 13.50 0.02
N THR A 38 24.16 13.30 1.32
CA THR A 38 24.81 14.04 2.41
C THR A 38 25.51 13.06 3.37
N PRO A 39 26.50 13.51 4.16
CA PRO A 39 27.21 12.64 5.11
C PRO A 39 26.32 11.99 6.18
N ASN A 40 25.13 12.53 6.39
CA ASN A 40 24.15 12.07 7.37
C ASN A 40 23.53 10.72 6.99
N TYR A 41 23.59 10.34 5.71
CA TYR A 41 23.07 9.07 5.22
C TYR A 41 24.21 8.16 4.76
N GLU A 42 23.98 6.86 4.87
CA GLU A 42 24.88 5.83 4.36
C GLU A 42 24.08 4.79 3.62
N LEU A 43 24.35 4.61 2.32
CA LEU A 43 23.73 3.54 1.53
C LEU A 43 24.17 2.19 2.07
N ILE A 44 23.21 1.37 2.49
CA ILE A 44 23.44 0.01 2.97
C ILE A 44 23.34 -0.95 1.78
N GLU A 45 22.16 -1.04 1.17
CA GLU A 45 21.91 -1.85 -0.02
C GLU A 45 20.55 -1.51 -0.64
N ASN A 46 20.33 -1.82 -1.92
CA ASN A 46 19.02 -1.74 -2.58
C ASN A 46 18.25 -0.43 -2.31
N GLY A 47 18.97 0.71 -2.29
CA GLY A 47 18.41 2.05 -2.00
C GLY A 47 17.87 2.24 -0.57
N ILE A 48 18.23 1.36 0.36
CA ILE A 48 18.04 1.52 1.80
C ILE A 48 19.27 2.25 2.36
N TYR A 49 19.01 3.32 3.10
CA TYR A 49 20.02 4.17 3.70
C TYR A 49 19.91 4.12 5.23
N PHE A 50 21.03 4.14 5.93
CA PHE A 50 21.07 4.36 7.37
C PHE A 50 21.10 5.86 7.67
N ASP A 51 20.17 6.36 8.49
CA ASP A 51 20.17 7.75 8.97
C ASP A 51 21.02 7.86 10.23
N LYS A 52 22.17 8.53 10.14
CA LYS A 52 23.11 8.68 11.24
C LYS A 52 22.66 9.70 12.29
N GLN A 53 21.63 10.48 12.00
CA GLN A 53 21.11 11.50 12.92
C GLN A 53 20.07 10.92 13.87
N ASP A 54 19.26 9.97 13.39
CA ASP A 54 18.20 9.33 14.14
C ASP A 54 18.60 7.87 14.41
N GLY A 55 19.50 7.70 15.39
CA GLY A 55 20.24 6.45 15.61
C GLY A 55 19.37 5.20 15.55
N ASP A 56 19.86 4.20 14.79
CA ASP A 56 19.20 2.92 14.48
C ASP A 56 18.04 2.99 13.46
N LEU A 57 17.87 4.09 12.73
CA LEU A 57 16.87 4.20 11.66
C LEU A 57 17.41 3.85 10.27
N TYR A 58 16.70 2.97 9.56
CA TYR A 58 16.93 2.66 8.16
C TYR A 58 15.76 3.17 7.32
N VAL A 59 16.08 3.94 6.29
CA VAL A 59 15.10 4.64 5.45
C VAL A 59 15.23 4.27 3.99
N PHE A 60 14.10 4.30 3.29
CA PHE A 60 14.05 4.24 1.84
C PHE A 60 12.86 5.05 1.33
N ALA A 61 13.00 5.65 0.16
CA ALA A 61 11.94 6.45 -0.43
C ALA A 61 11.19 5.69 -1.51
N VAL A 62 9.86 5.78 -1.46
CA VAL A 62 8.96 5.14 -2.41
C VAL A 62 8.07 6.19 -3.08
N THR A 63 7.74 5.92 -4.33
CA THR A 63 6.64 6.57 -5.03
C THR A 63 5.65 5.55 -5.53
N TYR A 64 4.37 5.89 -5.50
CA TYR A 64 3.28 5.05 -5.96
C TYR A 64 2.13 5.87 -6.52
N GLU A 65 1.28 5.21 -7.29
CA GLU A 65 0.08 5.79 -7.89
C GLU A 65 -1.18 5.17 -7.26
N LEU A 66 -2.14 6.02 -6.92
CA LEU A 66 -3.47 5.61 -6.47
C LEU A 66 -4.42 5.46 -7.67
N GLU A 67 -5.30 4.45 -7.66
CA GLU A 67 -6.37 4.36 -8.67
C GLU A 67 -7.46 5.44 -8.50
N GLU A 68 -8.33 5.57 -9.50
CA GLU A 68 -9.41 6.57 -9.47
C GLU A 68 -10.40 6.28 -8.34
N ASN A 69 -10.71 7.32 -7.56
CA ASN A 69 -11.58 7.32 -6.38
C ASN A 69 -10.99 6.69 -5.11
N GLU A 70 -9.71 6.31 -5.11
CA GLU A 70 -9.05 5.81 -3.89
C GLU A 70 -8.59 6.96 -2.99
N ASP A 71 -8.34 6.68 -1.72
CA ASP A 71 -7.46 7.48 -0.87
C ASP A 71 -6.23 6.66 -0.48
N SER A 72 -5.13 7.34 -0.14
CA SER A 72 -3.88 6.66 0.22
C SER A 72 -3.92 5.99 1.58
N GLN A 73 -4.96 6.18 2.39
CA GLN A 73 -4.86 5.93 3.83
C GLN A 73 -4.77 4.44 4.15
N TYR A 74 -5.70 3.61 3.66
CA TYR A 74 -5.79 2.24 4.16
C TYR A 74 -4.72 1.28 3.61
N PRO A 75 -4.41 1.22 2.29
CA PRO A 75 -3.37 0.30 1.85
C PRO A 75 -2.00 0.74 2.37
N LEU A 76 -1.79 2.04 2.59
CA LEU A 76 -0.56 2.53 3.21
C LEU A 76 -0.48 2.12 4.69
N GLU A 77 -1.52 2.35 5.48
CA GLU A 77 -1.54 1.99 6.90
C GLU A 77 -1.29 0.50 7.10
N ASP A 78 -1.96 -0.37 6.34
CA ASP A 78 -1.74 -1.81 6.42
C ASP A 78 -0.34 -2.22 5.95
N ILE A 79 0.27 -1.51 4.98
CA ILE A 79 1.67 -1.74 4.58
C ILE A 79 2.61 -1.36 5.72
N LEU A 80 2.39 -0.22 6.36
CA LEU A 80 3.21 0.24 7.48
C LEU A 80 3.14 -0.78 8.64
N ASP A 81 1.95 -1.29 8.93
CA ASP A 81 1.75 -2.30 9.98
C ASP A 81 2.35 -3.66 9.61
N GLU A 82 2.14 -4.17 8.39
CA GLU A 82 2.65 -5.47 7.93
C GLU A 82 4.19 -5.53 7.94
N PHE A 83 4.83 -4.41 7.60
CA PHE A 83 6.30 -4.32 7.53
C PHE A 83 6.91 -3.58 8.71
N TYR A 84 6.17 -3.24 9.77
CA TYR A 84 6.69 -2.50 10.94
C TYR A 84 7.43 -1.20 10.58
N LEU A 85 6.89 -0.45 9.62
CA LEU A 85 7.45 0.82 9.14
C LEU A 85 6.65 2.02 9.66
N HIS A 86 7.24 3.20 9.57
CA HIS A 86 6.55 4.48 9.72
C HIS A 86 6.90 5.42 8.57
N VAL A 87 6.07 6.42 8.33
CA VAL A 87 6.43 7.54 7.44
C VAL A 87 7.44 8.41 8.17
N SER A 88 8.69 8.40 7.70
CA SER A 88 9.77 9.24 8.23
C SER A 88 9.72 10.65 7.64
N ASP A 89 9.28 10.78 6.39
CA ASP A 89 9.17 12.08 5.70
C ASP A 89 8.06 12.08 4.63
N PHE A 90 7.33 13.19 4.56
CA PHE A 90 6.41 13.50 3.47
C PHE A 90 7.15 14.38 2.47
N VAL A 91 7.69 13.76 1.42
CA VAL A 91 8.54 14.45 0.43
C VAL A 91 7.81 15.61 -0.25
N ASP A 92 6.50 15.47 -0.44
CA ASP A 92 5.60 16.53 -0.87
C ASP A 92 4.25 16.38 -0.13
N GLU A 93 4.11 17.10 0.98
CA GLU A 93 2.91 17.06 1.85
C GLU A 93 1.65 17.58 1.14
N ASP A 94 1.79 18.58 0.25
CA ASP A 94 0.69 19.10 -0.54
C ASP A 94 0.21 18.04 -1.55
N ALA A 95 1.15 17.39 -2.24
CA ALA A 95 0.84 16.31 -3.17
C ALA A 95 0.25 15.09 -2.45
N PHE A 96 0.69 14.76 -1.22
CA PHE A 96 0.12 13.65 -0.46
C PHE A 96 -1.41 13.73 -0.32
N ASN A 97 -1.95 14.94 -0.20
CA ASN A 97 -3.39 15.18 -0.01
C ASN A 97 -4.16 15.48 -1.31
N THR A 98 -3.47 15.80 -2.40
CA THR A 98 -4.10 16.35 -3.62
C THR A 98 -3.73 15.62 -4.90
N SER A 99 -2.68 14.82 -4.88
CA SER A 99 -2.14 14.09 -6.02
C SER A 99 -2.50 12.61 -5.96
N ARG A 100 -2.54 11.99 -7.15
CA ARG A 100 -2.61 10.53 -7.29
C ARG A 100 -1.23 9.88 -7.24
N ILE A 101 -0.18 10.66 -7.45
CA ILE A 101 1.20 10.22 -7.33
C ILE A 101 1.69 10.71 -5.98
N VAL A 102 2.02 9.77 -5.12
CA VAL A 102 2.46 10.02 -3.75
C VAL A 102 3.92 9.62 -3.64
N THR A 103 4.69 10.39 -2.85
CA THR A 103 6.10 10.11 -2.58
C THR A 103 6.35 10.26 -1.09
N LEU A 104 6.87 9.20 -0.46
CA LEU A 104 7.14 9.12 0.97
C LEU A 104 8.53 8.58 1.21
N GLU A 105 9.13 8.97 2.34
CA GLU A 105 10.20 8.21 2.95
C GLU A 105 9.61 7.32 4.05
N LEU A 106 9.92 6.03 3.98
CA LEU A 106 9.56 5.07 5.00
C LEU A 106 10.79 4.73 5.83
N GLY A 107 10.58 4.59 7.14
CA GLY A 107 11.63 4.29 8.11
C GLY A 107 11.27 3.10 9.00
N GLY A 108 12.27 2.34 9.41
CA GLY A 108 12.13 1.22 10.35
C GLY A 108 13.48 0.55 10.63
N ASP A 109 13.43 -0.65 11.18
CA ASP A 109 14.62 -1.49 11.36
C ASP A 109 15.11 -2.03 10.01
N LEU A 110 16.40 -2.37 9.90
CA LEU A 110 17.00 -2.84 8.64
C LEU A 110 16.28 -4.07 8.06
N GLU A 111 15.96 -5.06 8.89
CA GLU A 111 15.32 -6.30 8.43
C GLU A 111 13.94 -6.03 7.84
N ASP A 112 13.21 -5.10 8.43
CA ASP A 112 11.86 -4.73 8.06
C ASP A 112 11.85 -3.87 6.79
N ALA A 113 12.78 -2.91 6.68
CA ALA A 113 13.03 -2.18 5.44
C ALA A 113 13.42 -3.12 4.28
N GLN A 114 14.28 -4.12 4.53
CA GLN A 114 14.65 -5.14 3.53
C GLN A 114 13.45 -5.96 3.06
N LYS A 115 12.61 -6.43 3.99
CA LYS A 115 11.38 -7.17 3.66
C LYS A 115 10.43 -6.31 2.83
N ALA A 116 10.22 -5.05 3.21
CA ALA A 116 9.36 -4.14 2.48
C ALA A 116 9.87 -3.89 1.06
N VAL A 117 11.15 -3.55 0.89
CA VAL A 117 11.75 -3.33 -0.43
C VAL A 117 11.64 -4.59 -1.30
N GLN A 118 11.86 -5.77 -0.74
CA GLN A 118 11.74 -7.04 -1.48
C GLN A 118 10.30 -7.34 -1.93
N ASN A 119 9.30 -6.96 -1.13
CA ASN A 119 7.91 -7.37 -1.35
C ASN A 119 7.02 -6.28 -1.96
N LEU A 120 7.42 -5.00 -1.95
CA LEU A 120 6.61 -3.89 -2.46
C LEU A 120 7.06 -3.38 -3.83
N ILE A 121 8.37 -3.37 -4.11
CA ILE A 121 8.87 -2.68 -5.31
C ILE A 121 8.46 -3.44 -6.58
N GLY A 122 7.85 -2.71 -7.52
CA GLY A 122 7.28 -3.24 -8.75
C GLY A 122 5.92 -3.93 -8.59
N LYS A 123 5.34 -3.89 -7.40
CA LYS A 123 4.10 -4.59 -7.05
C LYS A 123 2.90 -3.66 -7.02
N ARG A 124 1.72 -4.27 -6.90
CA ARG A 124 0.47 -3.60 -6.54
C ARG A 124 0.10 -4.00 -5.13
N ALA A 125 -0.45 -3.08 -4.37
CA ALA A 125 -0.97 -3.35 -3.04
C ALA A 125 -2.42 -2.87 -2.96
N TYR A 126 -3.30 -3.69 -2.41
CA TYR A 126 -4.71 -3.35 -2.29
C TYR A 126 -5.38 -4.06 -1.13
N ASN A 127 -6.48 -3.46 -0.66
CA ASN A 127 -7.34 -4.08 0.33
C ASN A 127 -8.50 -4.82 -0.32
N ALA A 128 -8.69 -6.08 0.05
CA ALA A 128 -9.78 -6.91 -0.43
C ALA A 128 -10.54 -7.57 0.72
N GLU A 129 -11.84 -7.77 0.51
CA GLU A 129 -12.63 -8.64 1.39
C GLU A 129 -12.13 -10.09 1.32
N ASP A 130 -11.96 -10.70 2.49
CA ASP A 130 -11.68 -12.12 2.67
C ASP A 130 -12.63 -12.69 3.74
N ILE A 131 -12.73 -14.02 3.81
CA ILE A 131 -13.65 -14.75 4.69
C ILE A 131 -12.86 -15.65 5.61
N ASP A 132 -13.06 -15.51 6.92
CA ASP A 132 -12.45 -16.35 7.93
C ASP A 132 -13.12 -17.74 8.02
N GLU A 133 -12.52 -18.69 8.75
CA GLU A 133 -13.00 -20.07 8.88
C GLU A 133 -14.44 -20.16 9.45
N ASP A 134 -14.86 -19.17 10.23
CA ASP A 134 -16.20 -19.06 10.82
C ASP A 134 -17.24 -18.38 9.91
N GLY A 135 -16.83 -17.92 8.72
CA GLY A 135 -17.66 -17.19 7.76
C GLY A 135 -17.73 -15.67 7.98
N SER A 136 -16.98 -15.13 8.93
CA SER A 136 -16.86 -13.68 9.17
C SER A 136 -16.05 -13.02 8.06
N LYS A 137 -16.50 -11.87 7.58
CA LYS A 137 -15.76 -11.06 6.61
C LYS A 137 -14.74 -10.17 7.29
N TYR A 138 -13.55 -10.07 6.71
CA TYR A 138 -12.52 -9.11 7.11
C TYR A 138 -11.86 -8.48 5.88
N ILE A 139 -11.16 -7.37 6.09
CA ILE A 139 -10.38 -6.71 5.05
C ILE A 139 -8.93 -7.17 5.22
N LYS A 140 -8.31 -7.56 4.10
CA LYS A 140 -6.94 -8.06 4.06
C LYS A 140 -6.12 -7.25 3.06
N LEU A 141 -4.89 -6.93 3.43
CA LEU A 141 -3.87 -6.43 2.52
C LEU A 141 -3.41 -7.54 1.56
N VAL A 142 -3.43 -7.25 0.27
CA VAL A 142 -2.92 -8.12 -0.79
C VAL A 142 -1.82 -7.39 -1.54
N ILE A 143 -0.68 -8.04 -1.74
CA ILE A 143 0.46 -7.53 -2.50
C ILE A 143 0.81 -8.51 -3.63
N GLU A 144 0.74 -8.07 -4.89
CA GLU A 144 0.91 -8.93 -6.09
C GLU A 144 1.82 -8.36 -7.18
#